data_AF-A0A0K8U5K2-F1
#
_entry.id   AF-A0A0K8U5K2-F1
#
_cell.length_a   1.000
_cell.length_b   1.000
_cell.length_c   1.000
_cell.angle_alpha   90.00
_cell.angle_beta   90.00
_cell.angle_gamma   90.00
#
_symmetry.space_group_name_H-M   'P 1'
#
loop_
_entity.id
_entity.type
_entity.pdbx_description
1 polymer ?
#
loop_
_entity_poly.entity_id
_entity_poly.type
_entity_poly.pdbx_seq_one_letter_code
_entity_poly.pdbx_strand_id
1 'polypeptide(L)'
;MVAISSGVNASNIKKAAAAESTASTVMLTASGKPKEKRRNNEKRKEKSRDAARCRRSRETEIFSELAQILPLRKEDVNQLDKASIMRIAIAFLKVREMLQLFPKIQDLLGDIKLDNDIEDNSNSSTQMSVVSTTENTDGKFDLLKCVEATQFIKQTLDGFLMILSNDGDITYVSDNITDYLGLAKIDILGQQIWEYSHQCDHA
;
A
#
# COMPACT_ATOMS: atom_id res chain seq x y z
N MET A 1 26.45 -26.47 -55.75
CA MET A 1 27.49 -26.74 -56.77
C MET A 1 28.61 -25.73 -56.55
N VAL A 2 29.79 -26.21 -56.11
CA VAL A 2 31.14 -25.57 -56.12
C VAL A 2 31.28 -24.28 -55.26
N ALA A 3 31.92 -24.18 -54.09
CA ALA A 3 33.18 -24.70 -53.50
C ALA A 3 34.47 -24.11 -54.07
N ILE A 4 35.11 -23.14 -53.39
CA ILE A 4 36.58 -22.87 -53.35
C ILE A 4 36.85 -22.01 -52.07
N SER A 5 37.45 -22.46 -50.97
CA SER A 5 38.79 -23.02 -50.67
C SER A 5 39.90 -21.96 -50.46
N SER A 6 40.82 -22.30 -49.55
CA SER A 6 42.07 -21.64 -49.08
C SER A 6 41.89 -20.49 -48.07
N GLY A 7 42.36 -20.54 -46.82
CA GLY A 7 43.37 -21.37 -46.17
C GLY A 7 44.77 -20.76 -46.38
N VAL A 8 45.40 -20.25 -45.32
CA VAL A 8 46.77 -20.58 -44.83
C VAL A 8 47.16 -19.64 -43.69
N ASN A 9 47.80 -20.25 -42.69
CA ASN A 9 48.23 -19.73 -41.40
C ASN A 9 49.75 -19.42 -41.41
N ALA A 10 50.20 -18.71 -40.37
CA ALA A 10 51.58 -18.53 -39.90
C ALA A 10 52.49 -17.51 -40.62
N SER A 11 52.91 -16.48 -39.90
CA SER A 11 54.23 -16.48 -39.24
C SER A 11 54.55 -15.16 -38.54
N ASN A 12 54.90 -15.28 -37.27
CA ASN A 12 55.52 -14.26 -36.43
C ASN A 12 57.00 -14.12 -36.85
N ILE A 13 57.45 -12.92 -37.21
CA ILE A 13 58.88 -12.57 -37.19
C ILE A 13 59.05 -11.20 -36.54
N LYS A 14 59.78 -11.19 -35.42
CA LYS A 14 60.24 -10.02 -34.66
C LYS A 14 61.18 -9.15 -35.51
N LYS A 15 61.07 -7.82 -35.44
CA LYS A 15 62.23 -6.91 -35.51
C LYS A 15 61.96 -5.53 -34.88
N ALA A 16 63.06 -4.96 -34.41
CA ALA A 16 63.26 -3.92 -33.41
C ALA A 16 62.87 -2.47 -33.76
N ALA A 17 62.58 -1.72 -32.67
CA ALA A 17 63.06 -0.37 -32.32
C ALA A 17 63.12 0.75 -33.37
N ALA A 18 62.36 1.82 -33.11
CA ALA A 18 62.86 3.21 -33.16
C ALA A 18 61.98 4.09 -32.27
N ALA A 19 62.64 4.93 -31.47
CA ALA A 19 62.05 5.87 -30.53
C ALA A 19 61.59 7.14 -31.24
N GLU A 20 60.47 7.71 -30.81
CA GLU A 20 60.23 9.15 -30.92
C GLU A 20 59.30 9.61 -29.79
N SER A 21 59.85 10.41 -28.89
CA SER A 21 59.15 10.98 -27.74
C SER A 21 58.31 12.18 -28.18
N THR A 22 56.99 12.02 -28.23
CA THR A 22 56.08 13.17 -28.19
C THR A 22 55.76 13.46 -26.73
N ALA A 23 56.46 14.44 -26.17
CA ALA A 23 56.23 14.92 -24.82
C ALA A 23 54.82 15.50 -24.70
N SER A 24 53.87 14.69 -24.21
CA SER A 24 52.57 15.17 -23.76
C SER A 24 52.74 15.89 -22.43
N THR A 25 52.75 17.22 -22.44
CA THR A 25 52.73 18.06 -21.24
C THR A 25 51.44 17.82 -20.45
N VAL A 26 51.48 16.90 -19.49
CA VAL A 26 50.39 16.63 -18.55
C VAL A 26 50.34 17.78 -17.54
N MET A 27 49.43 18.73 -17.74
CA MET A 27 49.15 19.75 -16.74
C MET A 27 48.56 19.12 -15.47
N LEU A 28 49.35 19.07 -14.40
CA LEU A 28 48.92 18.69 -13.06
C LEU A 28 48.16 19.85 -12.39
N THR A 29 47.12 19.56 -11.61
CA THR A 29 46.55 20.51 -10.63
C THR A 29 47.04 20.18 -9.23
N ALA A 30 46.96 21.16 -8.32
CA ALA A 30 47.48 21.21 -6.95
C ALA A 30 47.13 20.04 -6.00
N SER A 31 46.46 19.00 -6.47
CA SER A 31 46.08 17.82 -5.67
C SER A 31 46.51 16.48 -6.29
N GLY A 32 47.52 16.45 -7.16
CA GLY A 32 48.33 15.25 -7.45
C GLY A 32 47.67 14.09 -8.22
N LYS A 33 46.42 14.22 -8.71
CA LYS A 33 45.81 13.25 -9.64
C LYS A 33 45.71 13.86 -11.05
N PRO A 34 46.04 13.11 -12.12
CA PRO A 34 45.97 13.63 -13.49
C PRO A 34 44.55 14.15 -13.80
N LYS A 35 44.47 15.35 -14.39
CA LYS A 35 43.20 16.09 -14.67
C LYS A 35 42.15 15.20 -15.37
N GLU A 36 42.58 14.31 -16.27
CA GLU A 36 41.73 13.35 -16.99
C GLU A 36 41.00 12.36 -16.05
N LYS A 37 41.72 11.76 -15.08
CA LYS A 37 41.14 10.78 -14.12
C LYS A 37 40.17 11.46 -13.14
N ARG A 38 40.41 12.73 -12.77
CA ARG A 38 39.48 13.53 -11.96
C ARG A 38 38.17 13.81 -12.70
N ARG A 39 38.26 14.26 -13.96
CA ARG A 39 37.09 14.53 -14.82
C ARG A 39 36.26 13.27 -15.09
N ASN A 40 36.90 12.09 -15.19
CA ASN A 40 36.20 10.82 -15.33
C ASN A 40 35.43 10.41 -14.05
N ASN A 41 36.06 10.57 -12.88
CA ASN A 41 35.42 10.30 -11.59
C ASN A 41 34.22 11.23 -11.35
N GLU A 42 34.35 12.50 -11.70
CA GLU A 42 33.28 13.49 -11.55
C GLU A 42 32.09 13.19 -12.48
N LYS A 43 32.33 12.82 -13.74
CA LYS A 43 31.25 12.37 -14.65
C LYS A 43 30.56 11.09 -14.16
N ARG A 44 31.30 10.14 -13.56
CA ARG A 44 30.70 8.93 -12.98
C ARG A 44 29.84 9.26 -11.76
N LYS A 45 30.33 10.16 -10.89
CA LYS A 45 29.58 10.64 -9.73
C LYS A 45 28.32 11.38 -10.15
N GLU A 46 28.41 12.24 -11.16
CA GLU A 46 27.24 12.98 -11.68
C GLU A 46 26.17 12.03 -12.21
N LYS A 47 26.55 11.05 -13.04
CA LYS A 47 25.63 10.01 -13.53
C LYS A 47 24.96 9.22 -12.39
N SER A 48 25.70 8.87 -11.34
CA SER A 48 25.13 8.19 -10.17
C SER A 48 24.17 9.10 -9.40
N ARG A 49 24.47 10.39 -9.32
CA ARG A 49 23.64 11.41 -8.66
C ARG A 49 22.32 11.60 -9.41
N ASP A 50 22.38 11.73 -10.73
CA ASP A 50 21.20 11.85 -11.59
C ASP A 50 20.35 10.59 -11.56
N ALA A 51 20.99 9.41 -11.61
CA ALA A 51 20.28 8.14 -11.46
C ALA A 51 19.58 8.03 -10.09
N ALA A 52 20.23 8.44 -9.00
CA ALA A 52 19.62 8.46 -7.68
C ALA A 52 18.47 9.47 -7.57
N ARG A 53 18.59 10.64 -8.25
CA ARG A 53 17.51 11.63 -8.34
C ARG A 53 16.31 11.08 -9.09
N CYS A 54 16.54 10.52 -10.29
CA CYS A 54 15.50 9.87 -11.10
C CYS A 54 14.77 8.77 -10.31
N ARG A 55 15.53 7.92 -9.59
CA ARG A 55 14.94 6.89 -8.72
C ARG A 55 14.04 7.50 -7.64
N ARG A 56 14.50 8.54 -6.93
CA ARG A 56 13.71 9.21 -5.87
C ARG A 56 12.46 9.90 -6.40
N SER A 57 12.56 10.53 -7.58
CA SER A 57 11.41 11.14 -8.25
C SER A 57 10.34 10.11 -8.58
N ARG A 58 10.74 9.00 -9.22
CA ARG A 58 9.82 7.90 -9.56
C ARG A 58 9.21 7.23 -8.33
N GLU A 59 10.01 7.01 -7.28
CA GLU A 59 9.52 6.47 -6.01
C GLU A 59 8.43 7.37 -5.41
N THR A 60 8.65 8.68 -5.42
CA THR A 60 7.69 9.65 -4.87
C THR A 60 6.38 9.69 -5.69
N GLU A 61 6.48 9.57 -7.01
CA GLU A 61 5.33 9.43 -7.90
C GLU A 61 4.52 8.16 -7.57
N ILE A 62 5.17 7.01 -7.44
CA ILE A 62 4.51 5.74 -7.08
C ILE A 62 3.81 5.83 -5.72
N PHE A 63 4.43 6.44 -4.70
CA PHE A 63 3.78 6.65 -3.40
C PHE A 63 2.57 7.57 -3.50
N SER A 64 2.65 8.62 -4.32
CA SER A 64 1.55 9.55 -4.54
C SER A 64 0.39 8.87 -5.28
N GLU A 65 0.68 8.00 -6.25
CA GLU A 65 -0.33 7.18 -6.93
C GLU A 65 -0.97 6.16 -5.99
N LEU A 66 -0.17 5.43 -5.21
CA LEU A 66 -0.66 4.44 -4.25
C LEU A 66 -1.61 5.08 -3.23
N ALA A 67 -1.25 6.25 -2.69
CA ALA A 67 -2.07 6.93 -1.70
C ALA A 67 -3.44 7.35 -2.25
N GLN A 68 -3.54 7.67 -3.55
CA GLN A 68 -4.80 7.99 -4.22
C GLN A 68 -5.71 6.78 -4.43
N ILE A 69 -5.16 5.55 -4.45
CA ILE A 69 -5.91 4.30 -4.66
C ILE A 69 -6.48 3.76 -3.34
N LEU A 70 -5.91 4.16 -2.20
CA LEU A 70 -6.40 3.73 -0.88
C LEU A 70 -7.82 4.26 -0.61
N PRO A 71 -8.65 3.52 0.15
CA PRO A 71 -10.02 3.92 0.51
C PRO A 71 -10.01 4.98 1.63
N LEU A 72 -9.33 6.10 1.38
CA LEU A 72 -9.18 7.21 2.29
C LEU A 72 -9.74 8.49 1.65
N ARG A 73 -10.05 9.48 2.47
CA ARG A 73 -10.49 10.79 1.97
C ARG A 73 -9.28 11.55 1.43
N LYS A 74 -9.49 12.41 0.43
CA LYS A 74 -8.40 13.12 -0.27
C LYS A 74 -7.65 14.09 0.65
N GLU A 75 -8.32 14.58 1.68
CA GLU A 75 -7.75 15.48 2.69
C GLU A 75 -6.70 14.76 3.54
N ASP A 76 -6.97 13.50 3.88
CA ASP A 76 -6.09 12.68 4.70
C ASP A 76 -4.87 12.22 3.88
N VAL A 77 -5.06 11.91 2.59
CA VAL A 77 -4.00 11.44 1.67
C VAL A 77 -2.82 12.40 1.54
N ASN A 78 -3.08 13.71 1.52
CA ASN A 78 -2.03 14.72 1.31
C ASN A 78 -1.06 14.86 2.48
N GLN A 79 -1.48 14.46 3.69
CA GLN A 79 -0.69 14.60 4.91
C GLN A 79 0.03 13.30 5.29
N LEU A 80 -0.26 12.19 4.59
CA LEU A 80 0.35 10.90 4.87
C LEU A 80 1.83 10.89 4.50
N ASP A 81 2.63 10.35 5.41
CA ASP A 81 4.01 9.99 5.15
C ASP A 81 4.11 8.63 4.44
N LYS A 82 5.28 8.36 3.84
CA LYS A 82 5.52 7.14 3.07
C LYS A 82 5.34 5.86 3.89
N ALA A 83 5.68 5.88 5.18
CA ALA A 83 5.53 4.70 6.03
C ALA A 83 4.06 4.43 6.33
N SER A 84 3.28 5.46 6.66
CA SER A 84 1.83 5.29 6.87
C SER A 84 1.09 4.83 5.61
N ILE A 85 1.46 5.31 4.42
CA ILE A 85 0.91 4.79 3.15
C ILE A 85 1.12 3.28 3.06
N MET A 86 2.34 2.79 3.36
CA MET A 86 2.62 1.35 3.37
C MET A 86 1.81 0.60 4.42
N ARG A 87 1.77 1.11 5.66
CA ARG A 87 1.03 0.48 6.77
C ARG A 87 -0.45 0.32 6.42
N ILE A 88 -1.08 1.38 5.93
CA ILE A 88 -2.49 1.38 5.57
C ILE A 88 -2.74 0.48 4.35
N ALA A 89 -1.85 0.48 3.35
CA ALA A 89 -1.96 -0.41 2.21
C ALA A 89 -1.92 -1.88 2.62
N ILE A 90 -0.98 -2.26 3.49
CA ILE A 90 -0.86 -3.63 4.01
C ILE A 90 -2.11 -3.98 4.84
N ALA A 91 -2.53 -3.10 5.75
CA ALA A 91 -3.72 -3.29 6.57
C ALA A 91 -4.97 -3.52 5.70
N PHE A 92 -5.17 -2.69 4.67
CA PHE A 92 -6.28 -2.81 3.74
C PHE A 92 -6.27 -4.14 2.97
N LEU A 93 -5.10 -4.60 2.51
CA LEU A 93 -4.98 -5.90 1.85
C LEU A 93 -5.28 -7.05 2.81
N LYS A 94 -4.78 -7.00 4.05
CA LYS A 94 -5.08 -8.00 5.09
C LYS A 94 -6.58 -8.09 5.38
N VAL A 95 -7.27 -6.96 5.50
CA VAL A 95 -8.74 -6.95 5.70
C VAL A 95 -9.45 -7.60 4.52
N ARG A 96 -9.05 -7.29 3.28
CA ARG A 96 -9.66 -7.90 2.09
C ARG A 96 -9.46 -9.40 2.05
N GLU A 97 -8.28 -9.88 2.38
CA GLU A 97 -7.99 -11.31 2.49
C GLU A 97 -8.83 -11.97 3.59
N MET A 98 -8.88 -11.36 4.77
CA MET A 98 -9.68 -11.85 5.90
C MET A 98 -11.16 -11.98 5.51
N LEU A 99 -11.75 -10.95 4.89
CA LEU A 99 -13.15 -10.96 4.47
C LEU A 99 -13.45 -12.01 3.39
N GLN A 100 -12.48 -12.35 2.53
CA GLN A 100 -12.62 -13.42 1.54
C GLN A 100 -12.63 -14.81 2.17
N LEU A 101 -11.92 -14.98 3.30
CA LEU A 101 -11.87 -16.24 4.05
C LEU A 101 -13.13 -16.51 4.88
N PHE A 102 -14.05 -15.56 4.98
CA PHE A 102 -15.36 -15.71 5.62
C PHE A 102 -16.50 -15.86 4.61
N PRO A 103 -16.60 -16.96 3.83
CA PRO A 103 -17.79 -17.25 3.05
C PRO A 103 -19.02 -17.52 3.94
N LYS A 104 -18.81 -17.84 5.23
CA LYS A 104 -19.85 -18.28 6.18
C LYS A 104 -20.75 -17.19 6.77
N ILE A 105 -20.40 -15.90 6.67
CA ILE A 105 -21.30 -14.83 7.19
C ILE A 105 -22.56 -14.75 6.34
N GLN A 106 -22.46 -15.07 5.04
CA GLN A 106 -23.61 -15.10 4.14
C GLN A 106 -24.56 -16.27 4.45
N ASP A 107 -24.00 -17.39 4.92
CA ASP A 107 -24.76 -18.59 5.27
C ASP A 107 -25.41 -18.48 6.67
N LEU A 108 -24.72 -17.89 7.65
CA LEU A 108 -25.22 -17.80 9.05
C LEU A 108 -26.39 -16.83 9.23
N LEU A 109 -26.53 -15.82 8.37
CA LEU A 109 -27.68 -14.90 8.38
C LEU A 109 -28.96 -15.53 7.77
N GLY A 110 -28.84 -16.71 7.12
CA GLY A 110 -29.96 -17.41 6.51
C GLY A 110 -30.85 -18.21 7.49
N ASP A 111 -30.38 -18.47 8.71
CA ASP A 111 -31.03 -19.40 9.64
C ASP A 111 -31.92 -18.73 10.71
N ILE A 112 -32.00 -17.39 10.76
CA ILE A 112 -32.95 -16.69 11.65
C ILE A 112 -34.34 -16.70 10.99
N LYS A 113 -35.03 -17.85 11.05
CA LYS A 113 -36.48 -17.90 10.87
C LYS A 113 -37.13 -17.27 12.11
N LEU A 114 -37.44 -15.97 12.03
CA LEU A 114 -38.44 -15.37 12.90
C LEU A 114 -39.81 -15.79 12.35
N ASP A 115 -40.29 -16.93 12.86
CA ASP A 115 -41.68 -17.34 12.70
C ASP A 115 -42.56 -16.29 13.41
N ASN A 116 -43.04 -15.30 12.67
CA ASN A 116 -44.08 -14.38 13.10
C ASN A 116 -45.35 -14.69 12.32
N ASP A 117 -46.07 -15.72 12.78
CA ASP A 117 -47.50 -15.81 12.54
C ASP A 117 -48.18 -14.83 13.51
N ILE A 118 -48.73 -13.71 13.03
CA ILE A 118 -49.83 -12.97 13.69
C ILE A 118 -50.46 -11.99 12.68
N GLU A 119 -51.78 -12.10 12.57
CA GLU A 119 -52.70 -11.38 11.70
C GLU A 119 -52.82 -9.88 12.02
N ASP A 120 -53.09 -9.10 10.97
CA ASP A 120 -53.39 -7.67 10.96
C ASP A 120 -54.50 -7.25 11.96
N ASN A 121 -54.27 -6.20 12.77
CA ASN A 121 -55.30 -5.17 12.98
C ASN A 121 -54.79 -3.88 13.69
N SER A 122 -54.68 -2.80 12.92
CA SER A 122 -55.23 -1.45 13.16
C SER A 122 -55.01 -0.70 14.51
N ASN A 123 -54.36 0.47 14.37
CA ASN A 123 -54.61 1.76 15.06
C ASN A 123 -53.79 2.12 16.33
N SER A 124 -52.69 2.87 16.16
CA SER A 124 -52.51 4.25 16.68
C SER A 124 -51.03 4.65 16.82
N SER A 125 -50.67 5.77 16.18
CA SER A 125 -49.60 6.73 16.52
C SER A 125 -48.36 6.20 17.29
N THR A 126 -47.38 5.66 16.56
CA THR A 126 -45.93 6.01 16.57
C THR A 126 -45.28 5.05 15.58
N GLN A 127 -45.30 5.37 14.29
CA GLN A 127 -44.76 4.48 13.24
C GLN A 127 -43.36 4.93 12.83
N MET A 128 -42.37 4.24 13.38
CA MET A 128 -41.14 3.92 12.64
C MET A 128 -41.60 3.09 11.43
N SER A 129 -41.71 3.73 10.27
CA SER A 129 -42.12 3.09 9.02
C SER A 129 -40.96 2.23 8.51
N VAL A 130 -40.86 1.02 9.06
CA VAL A 130 -40.16 -0.08 8.40
C VAL A 130 -41.03 -0.48 7.20
N VAL A 131 -40.43 -0.38 6.01
CA VAL A 131 -40.84 -0.97 4.72
C VAL A 131 -41.94 -0.26 3.93
N SER A 132 -41.53 0.34 2.80
CA SER A 132 -42.16 0.26 1.47
C SER A 132 -41.15 0.91 0.49
N THR A 133 -40.80 0.47 -0.72
CA THR A 133 -41.19 -0.57 -1.68
C THR A 133 -40.06 -0.49 -2.73
N THR A 134 -39.36 -1.55 -3.12
CA THR A 134 -39.60 -2.23 -4.42
C THR A 134 -38.97 -3.62 -4.40
N GLU A 135 -39.83 -4.61 -4.19
CA GLU A 135 -39.95 -5.84 -4.97
C GLU A 135 -38.70 -6.25 -5.79
N ASN A 136 -37.86 -7.08 -5.17
CA ASN A 136 -37.19 -8.19 -5.84
C ASN A 136 -37.13 -9.35 -4.85
N THR A 137 -37.64 -10.48 -5.29
CA THR A 137 -37.78 -11.73 -4.56
C THR A 137 -36.42 -12.36 -4.29
N ASP A 138 -35.68 -11.86 -3.31
CA ASP A 138 -34.50 -12.52 -2.73
C ASP A 138 -34.36 -12.00 -1.29
N GLY A 139 -34.80 -12.78 -0.30
CA GLY A 139 -34.77 -12.44 1.12
C GLY A 139 -33.37 -12.37 1.72
N LYS A 140 -32.51 -11.53 1.15
CA LYS A 140 -31.17 -11.20 1.65
C LYS A 140 -31.29 -9.94 2.50
N PHE A 141 -31.23 -10.07 3.82
CA PHE A 141 -30.98 -8.92 4.69
C PHE A 141 -29.54 -8.45 4.43
N ASP A 142 -29.39 -7.57 3.45
CA ASP A 142 -28.11 -7.07 2.99
C ASP A 142 -27.65 -5.97 3.96
N LEU A 143 -27.29 -6.39 5.19
CA LEU A 143 -26.65 -5.54 6.21
C LEU A 143 -25.42 -4.82 5.62
N LEU A 144 -24.82 -5.40 4.58
CA LEU A 144 -23.70 -4.85 3.82
C LEU A 144 -24.08 -3.86 2.71
N LYS A 145 -25.32 -3.83 2.19
CA LYS A 145 -25.74 -2.83 1.19
C LYS A 145 -26.25 -1.53 1.79
N CYS A 146 -26.59 -1.53 3.06
CA CYS A 146 -27.13 -0.35 3.69
C CYS A 146 -25.99 0.41 4.38
N VAL A 147 -25.42 1.38 3.65
CA VAL A 147 -24.57 2.44 4.24
C VAL A 147 -25.28 3.03 5.48
N GLU A 148 -26.61 3.12 5.43
CA GLU A 148 -27.47 3.53 6.53
C GLU A 148 -27.39 2.57 7.73
N ALA A 149 -27.51 1.26 7.53
CA ALA A 149 -27.38 0.29 8.63
C ALA A 149 -26.00 0.33 9.28
N THR A 150 -24.94 0.54 8.50
CA THR A 150 -23.58 0.72 9.05
C THR A 150 -23.45 2.03 9.84
N GLN A 151 -24.17 3.09 9.46
CA GLN A 151 -24.22 4.33 10.23
C GLN A 151 -25.00 4.14 11.53
N PHE A 152 -26.15 3.48 11.49
CA PHE A 152 -26.96 3.18 12.67
C PHE A 152 -26.24 2.26 13.65
N ILE A 153 -25.51 1.25 13.16
CA ILE A 153 -24.74 0.37 14.06
C ILE A 153 -23.61 1.14 14.74
N LYS A 154 -22.94 2.07 14.03
CA LYS A 154 -21.93 2.97 14.63
C LYS A 154 -22.53 3.91 15.68
N GLN A 155 -23.76 4.38 15.49
CA GLN A 155 -24.46 5.25 16.45
C GLN A 155 -25.04 4.49 17.65
N THR A 156 -25.40 3.23 17.45
CA THR A 156 -25.98 2.36 18.49
C THR A 156 -24.88 1.74 19.36
N LEU A 157 -23.71 1.47 18.77
CA LEU A 157 -22.54 1.00 19.51
C LEU A 157 -21.97 2.14 20.34
N ASP A 158 -22.03 2.02 21.67
CA ASP A 158 -21.28 2.86 22.61
C ASP A 158 -19.81 2.42 22.65
N GLY A 159 -19.16 2.50 21.48
CA GLY A 159 -17.78 2.10 21.28
C GLY A 159 -17.36 2.15 19.83
N PHE A 160 -16.20 1.57 19.54
CA PHE A 160 -15.64 1.48 18.20
C PHE A 160 -15.38 0.02 17.81
N LEU A 161 -15.35 -0.24 16.51
CA LEU A 161 -15.02 -1.55 15.96
C LEU A 161 -13.54 -1.58 15.60
N MET A 162 -12.84 -2.64 16.00
CA MET A 162 -11.44 -2.89 15.69
C MET A 162 -11.26 -4.34 15.23
N ILE A 163 -10.42 -4.56 14.22
CA ILE A 163 -10.09 -5.89 13.71
C ILE A 163 -8.58 -6.08 13.81
N LEU A 164 -8.17 -7.17 14.45
CA LEU A 164 -6.77 -7.53 14.66
C LEU A 164 -6.37 -8.72 13.77
N SER A 165 -5.13 -8.71 13.29
CA SER A 165 -4.48 -9.90 12.74
C SER A 165 -4.15 -10.88 13.87
N ASN A 166 -3.88 -12.13 13.53
CA ASN A 166 -3.26 -13.13 14.41
C ASN A 166 -1.99 -12.63 15.13
N ASP A 167 -1.21 -11.76 14.50
CA ASP A 167 0.03 -11.21 15.04
C ASP A 167 -0.19 -9.97 15.93
N GLY A 168 -1.44 -9.51 16.09
CA GLY A 168 -1.78 -8.33 16.87
C GLY A 168 -1.75 -7.01 16.10
N ASP A 169 -1.52 -7.03 14.79
CA ASP A 169 -1.63 -5.84 13.94
C ASP A 169 -3.09 -5.37 13.82
N ILE A 170 -3.34 -4.08 13.98
CA ILE A 170 -4.65 -3.45 13.79
C ILE A 170 -4.90 -3.29 12.29
N THR A 171 -5.72 -4.16 11.73
CA THR A 171 -6.00 -4.20 10.27
C THR A 171 -7.17 -3.31 9.86
N TYR A 172 -8.16 -3.13 10.74
CA TYR A 172 -9.27 -2.22 10.52
C TYR A 172 -9.68 -1.54 11.82
N VAL A 173 -10.15 -0.30 11.69
CA VAL A 173 -10.81 0.41 12.78
C VAL A 173 -11.90 1.34 12.25
N SER A 174 -12.97 1.53 13.01
CA SER A 174 -14.05 2.45 12.67
C SER A 174 -13.64 3.91 12.87
N ASP A 175 -14.27 4.83 12.13
CA ASP A 175 -13.86 6.24 12.11
C ASP A 175 -14.15 6.97 13.44
N ASN A 176 -15.12 6.47 14.22
CA ASN A 176 -15.50 6.99 15.53
C ASN A 176 -14.49 6.68 16.64
N ILE A 177 -13.40 5.95 16.38
CA ILE A 177 -12.34 5.73 17.37
C ILE A 177 -11.75 7.04 17.91
N THR A 178 -11.75 8.09 17.08
CA THR A 178 -11.27 9.43 17.45
C THR A 178 -12.07 9.99 18.64
N ASP A 179 -13.35 9.67 18.74
CA ASP A 179 -14.23 10.19 19.79
C ASP A 179 -13.98 9.50 21.15
N TYR A 180 -13.54 8.24 21.14
CA TYR A 180 -13.31 7.45 22.35
C TYR A 180 -11.85 7.50 22.83
N LEU A 181 -10.87 7.40 21.91
CA LEU A 181 -9.44 7.33 22.25
C LEU A 181 -8.68 8.61 21.93
N GLY A 182 -9.28 9.57 21.21
CA GLY A 182 -8.60 10.81 20.80
C GLY A 182 -7.52 10.63 19.74
N LEU A 183 -7.45 9.44 19.13
CA LEU A 183 -6.42 9.07 18.15
C LEU A 183 -7.02 8.95 16.76
N ALA A 184 -6.30 9.44 15.75
CA ALA A 184 -6.77 9.37 14.38
C ALA A 184 -6.68 7.93 13.84
N LYS A 185 -7.71 7.52 13.10
CA LYS A 185 -7.75 6.21 12.43
C LYS A 185 -6.50 5.91 11.60
N ILE A 186 -5.99 6.89 10.87
CA ILE A 186 -4.81 6.74 10.01
C ILE A 186 -3.53 6.43 10.80
N ASP A 187 -3.45 6.86 12.06
CA ASP A 187 -2.27 6.66 12.90
C ASP A 187 -2.24 5.24 13.46
N ILE A 188 -3.43 4.73 13.82
CA ILE A 188 -3.62 3.41 14.45
C ILE A 188 -3.52 2.27 13.42
N LEU A 189 -3.96 2.48 12.18
CA LEU A 189 -3.99 1.42 11.18
C LEU A 189 -2.58 0.85 10.89
N GLY A 190 -2.48 -0.47 10.94
CA GLY A 190 -1.25 -1.22 10.71
C GLY A 190 -0.25 -1.21 11.87
N GLN A 191 -0.60 -0.63 13.02
CA GLN A 191 0.20 -0.73 14.24
C GLN A 191 -0.21 -1.93 15.08
N GLN A 192 0.67 -2.34 15.99
CA GLN A 192 0.36 -3.40 16.93
C GLN A 192 -0.55 -2.90 18.04
N ILE A 193 -1.52 -3.72 18.45
CA ILE A 193 -2.43 -3.39 19.56
C ILE A 193 -1.68 -3.09 20.87
N TRP A 194 -0.52 -3.71 21.06
CA TRP A 194 0.34 -3.55 22.24
C TRP A 194 0.88 -2.13 22.42
N GLU A 195 0.91 -1.31 21.36
CA GLU A 195 1.31 0.10 21.46
C GLU A 195 0.23 0.96 22.15
N TYR A 196 -1.02 0.49 22.16
CA TYR A 196 -2.17 1.22 22.67
C TYR A 196 -2.78 0.61 23.93
N SER A 197 -2.49 -0.66 24.24
CA SER A 197 -2.93 -1.30 25.48
C SER A 197 -1.95 -1.09 26.62
N HIS A 198 -2.47 -1.11 27.84
CA HIS A 198 -1.66 -0.96 29.05
C HIS A 198 -0.72 -2.17 29.23
N GLN A 199 0.52 -1.95 29.69
CA GLN A 199 1.54 -3.00 29.80
C GLN A 199 1.14 -4.17 30.71
N CYS A 200 0.31 -3.90 31.71
CA CYS A 200 -0.20 -4.95 32.60
C CYS A 200 -1.23 -5.88 31.92
N ASP A 201 -1.79 -5.47 30.78
CA ASP A 201 -2.81 -6.21 30.05
C ASP A 201 -2.20 -7.06 28.91
N HIS A 202 -0.86 -7.12 28.81
CA HIS A 202 -0.13 -7.90 27.80
C HIS A 202 0.12 -9.36 28.22
N ALA A 203 -0.35 -9.75 29.41
CA ALA A 203 0.01 -11.00 30.10
C ALA A 203 -0.59 -12.28 29.48
#